data_AF-V3ZFD6-F1
#
_entry.id   AF-V3ZFD6-F1
#
_cell.length_a   1.000
_cell.length_b   1.000
_cell.length_c   1.000
_cell.angle_alpha   90.00
_cell.angle_beta   90.00
_cell.angle_gamma   90.00
#
_symmetry.space_group_name_H-M   'P 1'
#
loop_
_entity.id
_entity.type
_entity.pdbx_description
1 polymer ?
#
loop_
_entity_poly.entity_id
_entity_poly.type
_entity_poly.pdbx_seq_one_letter_code
_entity_poly.pdbx_strand_id
1 'polypeptide(L)' 'MATASASNASECSICFENFKTPKILPCGHTFCIGCIQRLICDKTETFPCPICQQDVKIPEGG' A
#
# COMPACT_ATOMS: atom_id res chain seq x y z
N MET A 1 12.63 -3.19 -31.50
CA MET A 1 11.17 -3.09 -31.28
C MET A 1 10.97 -2.37 -29.96
N ALA A 2 10.55 -1.11 -29.99
CA ALA A 2 10.16 -0.37 -28.79
C ALA A 2 8.73 -0.80 -28.45
N THR A 3 8.58 -1.69 -27.48
CA THR A 3 7.25 -2.03 -26.94
C THR A 3 6.82 -0.86 -26.06
N ALA A 4 5.55 -0.49 -26.24
CA ALA A 4 4.97 0.75 -25.79
C ALA A 4 4.97 0.90 -24.26
N SER A 5 5.27 2.13 -23.85
CA SER A 5 4.73 2.84 -22.69
C SER A 5 3.56 2.14 -21.99
N ALA A 6 3.87 1.38 -20.95
CA ALA A 6 2.89 0.95 -19.96
C ALA A 6 3.18 1.76 -18.70
N SER A 7 2.73 3.02 -18.69
CA SER A 7 2.64 3.82 -17.48
C SER A 7 1.56 3.19 -16.61
N ASN A 8 1.88 2.08 -15.93
CA ASN A 8 0.93 1.29 -15.16
C ASN A 8 0.64 2.03 -13.85
N ALA A 9 -0.36 2.91 -13.85
CA ALA A 9 -0.85 3.61 -12.65
C ALA A 9 -1.55 2.68 -11.62
N SER A 10 -1.25 1.37 -11.67
CA SER A 10 -1.86 0.31 -10.87
C SER A 10 -0.80 -0.49 -10.09
N GLU A 11 0.31 0.15 -9.74
CA GLU A 11 1.43 -0.47 -9.04
C GLU A 11 1.52 0.03 -7.60
N CYS A 12 1.73 -0.89 -6.67
CA CYS A 12 1.88 -0.57 -5.26
C CYS A 12 3.23 0.09 -5.00
N SER A 13 3.26 1.25 -4.35
CA SER A 13 4.52 1.97 -4.03
C SER A 13 5.39 1.26 -2.97
N ILE A 14 4.98 0.10 -2.46
CA ILE A 14 5.74 -0.70 -1.48
C ILE A 14 6.44 -1.88 -2.16
N CYS A 15 5.70 -2.69 -2.94
CA CYS A 15 6.26 -3.84 -3.65
C CYS A 15 6.57 -3.60 -5.12
N PHE A 16 6.20 -2.42 -5.66
CA PHE A 16 6.32 -2.08 -7.09
C PHE A 16 5.71 -3.14 -8.03
N GLU A 17 4.68 -3.84 -7.53
CA GLU A 17 3.92 -4.83 -8.29
C GLU A 17 2.48 -4.36 -8.47
N ASN A 18 1.77 -5.02 -9.39
CA ASN A 18 0.36 -4.77 -9.63
C ASN A 18 -0.48 -4.99 -8.36
N PHE A 19 -1.44 -4.11 -8.09
CA PHE A 19 -2.31 -4.20 -6.91
C PHE A 19 -3.16 -5.49 -6.92
N LYS A 20 -2.71 -6.54 -6.22
CA LYS A 20 -3.46 -7.81 -6.11
C LYS A 20 -4.64 -7.77 -5.12
N THR A 21 -4.69 -6.77 -4.24
CA THR A 21 -5.82 -6.47 -3.35
C THR A 21 -5.63 -5.05 -2.79
N PRO A 22 -5.99 -4.00 -3.54
CA PRO A 22 -5.82 -2.62 -3.08
C PRO A 22 -6.74 -2.35 -1.90
N LYS A 23 -6.17 -2.03 -0.74
CA LYS A 23 -6.91 -1.54 0.43
C LYS A 23 -6.59 -0.06 0.61
N ILE A 24 -7.65 0.74 0.68
CA ILE A 24 -7.56 2.19 0.88
C ILE A 24 -7.45 2.44 2.38
N LEU A 25 -6.37 3.12 2.77
CA LEU A 25 -6.15 3.55 4.15
C LEU A 25 -6.99 4.80 4.45
N PRO A 26 -7.29 5.09 5.73
CA PRO A 26 -7.98 6.33 6.12
C PRO A 26 -7.24 7.62 5.73
N CYS A 27 -5.96 7.54 5.37
CA CYS A 27 -5.21 8.67 4.79
C CYS A 27 -5.46 8.87 3.28
N GLY A 28 -6.25 8.02 2.63
CA GLY A 28 -6.57 8.07 1.19
C GLY A 28 -5.59 7.33 0.28
N HIS A 29 -4.52 6.72 0.82
CA HIS A 29 -3.54 5.98 0.03
C HIS A 29 -3.91 4.51 -0.09
N THR A 30 -3.60 3.92 -1.24
CA THR A 30 -3.96 2.54 -1.58
C THR A 30 -2.73 1.65 -1.60
N PHE A 31 -2.75 0.55 -0.85
CA PHE A 31 -1.65 -0.41 -0.81
C PHE A 31 -2.16 -1.85 -0.88
N CYS A 32 -1.29 -2.79 -1.26
CA CYS A 32 -1.62 -4.21 -1.21
C CYS A 32 -1.80 -4.64 0.25
N ILE A 33 -2.79 -5.51 0.52
CA ILE A 33 -3.01 -6.09 1.86
C ILE A 33 -1.71 -6.71 2.41
N GLY A 34 -0.98 -7.46 1.59
CA GLY A 34 0.30 -8.06 2.00
C GLY A 34 1.37 -7.02 2.37
N CYS A 35 1.39 -5.87 1.69
CA CYS A 35 2.31 -4.78 2.02
C CYS A 35 1.92 -4.09 3.33
N ILE A 36 0.62 -3.88 3.55
CA ILE A 36 0.10 -3.35 4.81
C ILE A 36 0.41 -4.31 5.95
N GLN A 37 0.12 -5.61 5.80
CA GLN A 37 0.47 -6.65 6.76
C GLN A 37 1.95 -6.64 7.13
N ARG A 38 2.84 -6.40 6.16
CA ARG A 38 4.27 -6.32 6.41
C ARG A 38 4.68 -5.03 7.14
N LEU A 39 4.01 -3.90 6.88
CA LEU A 39 4.23 -2.63 7.58
C LEU A 39 3.75 -2.66 9.04
N ILE A 40 2.66 -3.39 9.28
CA ILE A 40 2.07 -3.58 10.61
C ILE A 40 2.64 -4.80 11.34
N CYS A 41 3.42 -5.65 10.66
CA CYS A 41 4.05 -6.81 11.31
C CYS A 41 4.89 -6.39 12.53
N ASP A 42 5.52 -5.22 12.44
CA ASP A 42 6.32 -4.64 13.53
C ASP A 42 5.54 -3.66 14.42
N LYS A 43 4.23 -3.44 14.18
CA LYS A 43 3.46 -2.38 14.85
C LYS A 43 2.10 -2.88 15.33
N THR A 44 1.76 -2.57 16.57
CA THR A 44 0.57 -3.13 17.22
C THR A 44 -0.69 -2.28 17.08
N GLU A 45 -0.59 -0.97 16.82
CA GLU A 45 -1.74 -0.06 16.86
C GLU A 45 -1.84 0.89 15.66
N THR A 46 -0.75 1.60 15.33
CA THR A 46 -0.69 2.52 14.20
C THR A 46 0.59 2.34 13.40
N PHE A 47 0.56 2.74 12.13
CA PHE A 47 1.74 2.78 11.29
C PHE A 47 1.79 4.06 10.46
N PRO A 48 2.99 4.64 10.24
CA PRO A 48 3.14 5.78 9.35
C PRO A 48 2.98 5.34 7.89
N CYS A 49 2.15 6.06 7.15
CA CYS A 49 1.98 5.85 5.71
C CYS A 49 3.29 6.17 4.95
N PRO A 50 3.81 5.30 4.06
CA PRO A 50 5.05 5.57 3.35
C PRO A 50 4.97 6.70 2.32
N ILE A 51 3.76 7.18 1.99
CA ILE A 51 3.56 8.26 1.01
C ILE A 51 3.38 9.61 1.67
N CYS A 52 2.54 9.70 2.72
CA CYS A 52 2.25 10.96 3.41
C CYS A 52 2.79 11.04 4.84
N GLN A 53 3.42 9.99 5.36
CA GLN A 53 3.88 9.86 6.74
C GLN A 53 2.80 10.04 7.81
N GLN A 54 1.52 9.99 7.42
CA GLN A 54 0.42 10.10 8.35
C GLN A 54 0.24 8.80 9.13
N ASP A 55 0.03 8.91 10.45
CA ASP A 55 -0.31 7.76 11.28
C ASP A 55 -1.68 7.19 10.89
N VAL A 56 -1.63 5.97 10.39
CA VAL A 56 -2.79 5.21 9.99
C VAL A 56 -3.05 4.12 11.02
N LYS A 57 -4.29 4.06 11.50
CA LYS A 57 -4.76 2.98 12.37
C LYS A 57 -4.88 1.70 11.56
N ILE A 58 -4.40 0.60 12.13
CA ILE A 58 -4.55 -0.73 11.53
C ILE A 58 -6.04 -1.07 11.56
N PRO A 59 -6.71 -1.26 10.41
CA PRO A 59 -8.10 -1.69 10.43
C PRO A 59 -8.16 -3.11 11.01
N GLU A 60 -8.84 -3.28 12.15
CA GLU A 60 -9.00 -4.55 12.90
C GLU A 60 -9.66 -5.70 12.11
N GLY A 61 -10.12 -5.46 10.88
CA GLY A 61 -10.70 -6.47 10.01
C GLY A 61 -9.78 -6.78 8.84
N GLY A 62 -9.13 -7.96 8.91
CA GLY A 62 -8.41 -8.59 7.80
C GLY A 62 -9.15 -8.43 6.48
#